data_AF-A0A946ALY0-F1
#
_entry.id   AF-A0A946ALY0-F1
#
_cell.length_a   1.000
_cell.length_b   1.000
_cell.length_c   1.000
_cell.angle_alpha   90.00
_cell.angle_beta   90.00
_cell.angle_gamma   90.00
#
_symmetry.space_group_name_H-M   'P 1'
#
loop_
_entity.id
_entity.type
_entity.pdbx_description
1 polymer ?
#
loop_
_entity_poly.entity_id
_entity_poly.type
_entity_poly.pdbx_seq_one_letter_code
_entity_poly.pdbx_strand_id
1 'polypeptide(L)'
;NRSYRSYSDLERDYVVWNVFAAPEFELEPKTWCYPVMGCAAYRGYFNADTAKKFSDRLIVDGYDTVVGGVSAYSTLGRFSDPILNTMMRWSDLELVSTMFHELAHQKLYIKGDSAFNESFATAVAEFGMQRWLSHKGESERLIARDDQSAVQQKMMVLVKSARKELTTLYAQDTKIELKRARKAEILNSLSIDAAQLISESETTLRNWLAAPLNNARLVSINLYEGRSNAFRAIMTSCDMDFSCFYARANEIAELRGEARAAALSALSD
;
A
#
# COMPACT_ATOMS: atom_id res chain seq x y z
N ASN A 1 13.95 21.12 3.65
CA ASN A 1 13.53 20.15 2.61
C ASN A 1 13.37 20.90 1.28
N ARG A 2 13.97 20.38 0.20
CA ARG A 2 13.90 20.97 -1.17
C ARG A 2 12.98 20.21 -2.13
N SER A 3 12.48 19.03 -1.78
CA SER A 3 11.49 18.29 -2.58
C SER A 3 10.21 19.10 -2.78
N TYR A 4 9.55 18.86 -3.90
CA TYR A 4 8.31 19.48 -4.37
C TYR A 4 8.37 21.00 -4.57
N ARG A 5 9.58 21.54 -4.79
CA ARG A 5 9.81 22.97 -5.12
C ARG A 5 10.04 23.23 -6.61
N SER A 6 10.01 22.19 -7.44
CA SER A 6 10.21 22.26 -8.89
C SER A 6 9.25 21.29 -9.58
N TYR A 7 9.03 21.51 -10.88
CA TYR A 7 8.20 20.66 -11.74
C TYR A 7 9.07 19.96 -12.79
N SER A 8 8.71 18.72 -13.15
CA SER A 8 9.32 18.00 -14.26
C SER A 8 8.25 17.28 -15.07
N ASP A 9 8.23 17.50 -16.38
CA ASP A 9 7.40 16.74 -17.31
C ASP A 9 8.16 15.50 -17.78
N LEU A 10 7.59 14.32 -17.55
CA LEU A 10 8.15 13.06 -18.00
C LEU A 10 7.59 12.63 -19.37
N GLU A 11 6.61 13.36 -19.90
CA GLU A 11 5.92 13.07 -21.16
C GLU A 11 5.36 11.64 -21.23
N ARG A 12 4.95 11.11 -20.07
CA ARG A 12 4.38 9.77 -19.90
C ARG A 12 3.38 9.72 -18.76
N ASP A 13 2.57 8.66 -18.74
CA ASP A 13 1.44 8.49 -17.83
C ASP A 13 1.83 8.06 -16.41
N TYR A 14 2.96 7.34 -16.29
CA TYR A 14 3.45 6.80 -15.03
C TYR A 14 4.95 6.95 -14.94
N VAL A 15 5.44 7.26 -13.74
CA VAL A 15 6.87 7.43 -13.51
C VAL A 15 7.60 6.10 -13.51
N VAL A 16 6.96 5.05 -13.00
CA VAL A 16 7.41 3.66 -13.09
C VAL A 16 6.21 2.71 -13.19
N TRP A 17 6.47 1.51 -13.69
CA TRP A 17 5.57 0.37 -13.72
C TRP A 17 6.09 -0.70 -12.78
N ASN A 18 5.35 -0.98 -11.71
CA ASN A 18 5.71 -1.99 -10.74
C ASN A 18 5.09 -3.34 -11.11
N VAL A 19 5.92 -4.37 -11.09
CA VAL A 19 5.51 -5.77 -11.15
C VAL A 19 5.54 -6.34 -9.75
N PHE A 20 4.40 -6.86 -9.29
CA PHE A 20 4.29 -7.69 -8.09
C PHE A 20 4.08 -9.13 -8.52
N ALA A 21 4.64 -10.07 -7.76
CA ALA A 21 4.47 -11.49 -8.02
C ALA A 21 4.38 -12.26 -6.71
N ALA A 22 3.59 -13.33 -6.70
CA ALA A 22 3.50 -14.29 -5.61
C ALA A 22 3.27 -15.69 -6.21
N PRO A 23 3.84 -16.77 -5.64
CA PRO A 23 3.56 -18.12 -6.13
C PRO A 23 2.05 -18.41 -6.15
N GLU A 24 1.62 -19.29 -7.06
CA GLU A 24 0.20 -19.58 -7.28
C GLU A 24 -0.56 -19.98 -5.99
N PHE A 25 0.12 -20.63 -5.04
CA PHE A 25 -0.46 -21.08 -3.76
C PHE A 25 0.28 -20.54 -2.54
N GLU A 26 0.84 -19.33 -2.62
CA GLU A 26 1.46 -18.65 -1.50
C GLU A 26 1.05 -17.18 -1.47
N LEU A 27 0.88 -16.63 -0.25
CA LEU A 27 0.59 -15.21 -0.02
C LEU A 27 1.84 -14.44 0.44
N GLU A 28 3.01 -14.94 0.05
CA GLU A 28 4.30 -14.30 0.24
C GLU A 28 4.77 -13.70 -1.10
N PRO A 29 5.10 -12.39 -1.14
CA PRO A 29 5.56 -11.78 -2.38
C PRO A 29 6.96 -12.23 -2.74
N LYS A 30 7.22 -12.41 -4.04
CA LYS A 30 8.57 -12.47 -4.58
C LYS A 30 9.28 -11.14 -4.28
N THR A 31 10.51 -11.22 -3.75
CA THR A 31 11.31 -10.05 -3.40
C THR A 31 12.46 -9.84 -4.38
N TRP A 32 12.83 -8.58 -4.57
CA TRP A 32 13.99 -8.16 -5.34
C TRP A 32 14.84 -7.20 -4.52
N CYS A 33 16.15 -7.42 -4.50
CA CYS A 33 17.08 -6.63 -3.69
C CYS A 33 17.83 -5.60 -4.54
N TYR A 34 17.86 -4.37 -4.03
CA TYR A 34 18.52 -3.22 -4.64
C TYR A 34 19.61 -2.69 -3.70
N PRO A 35 20.70 -2.13 -4.24
CA PRO A 35 21.83 -1.67 -3.41
C PRO A 35 21.43 -0.65 -2.34
N VAL A 36 20.53 0.26 -2.70
CA VAL A 36 20.13 1.41 -1.89
C VAL A 36 18.96 1.07 -0.96
N MET A 37 17.80 0.71 -1.51
CA MET A 37 16.56 0.54 -0.74
C MET A 37 16.47 -0.82 0.01
N GLY A 38 17.42 -1.74 -0.26
CA GLY A 38 17.32 -3.11 0.23
C GLY A 38 16.36 -3.93 -0.62
N CYS A 39 15.72 -4.94 -0.02
CA CYS A 39 14.78 -5.79 -0.73
C CYS A 39 13.37 -5.20 -0.69
N ALA A 40 12.65 -5.29 -1.80
CA ALA A 40 11.25 -4.89 -1.90
C ALA A 40 10.40 -5.97 -2.56
N ALA A 41 9.12 -5.97 -2.22
CA ALA A 41 8.10 -6.89 -2.74
C ALA A 41 7.61 -6.54 -4.17
N TYR A 42 8.33 -5.67 -4.87
CA TYR A 42 8.03 -5.28 -6.24
C TYR A 42 9.28 -5.02 -7.07
N ARG A 43 9.11 -5.03 -8.39
CA ARG A 43 10.12 -4.61 -9.35
C ARG A 43 9.62 -3.53 -10.29
N GLY A 44 10.27 -2.37 -10.24
CA GLY A 44 9.95 -1.21 -11.07
C GLY A 44 10.61 -1.24 -12.45
N TYR A 45 9.89 -0.71 -13.44
CA TYR A 45 10.32 -0.54 -14.83
C TYR A 45 9.90 0.82 -15.37
N PHE A 46 10.74 1.48 -16.17
CA PHE A 46 10.37 2.75 -16.80
C PHE A 46 9.50 2.59 -18.06
N ASN A 47 9.42 1.38 -18.61
CA ASN A 47 8.67 1.04 -19.81
C ASN A 47 7.63 -0.05 -19.53
N ALA A 48 6.38 0.22 -19.91
CA ALA A 48 5.23 -0.64 -19.64
C ALA A 48 5.37 -2.03 -20.28
N ASP A 49 5.78 -2.09 -21.55
CA ASP A 49 5.92 -3.34 -22.29
C ASP A 49 7.00 -4.23 -21.69
N THR A 50 8.07 -3.64 -21.17
CA THR A 50 9.13 -4.36 -20.49
C THR A 50 8.64 -4.96 -19.17
N ALA A 51 7.85 -4.19 -18.41
CA ALA A 51 7.17 -4.69 -17.20
C ALA A 51 6.25 -5.86 -17.53
N LYS A 52 5.43 -5.72 -18.58
CA LYS A 52 4.48 -6.74 -19.03
C LYS A 52 5.18 -8.02 -19.49
N LYS A 53 6.21 -7.92 -20.35
CA LYS A 53 7.02 -9.07 -20.77
C LYS A 53 7.72 -9.78 -19.59
N PHE A 54 8.08 -9.05 -18.53
CA PHE A 54 8.60 -9.66 -17.33
C PHE A 54 7.50 -10.38 -16.52
N SER A 55 6.34 -9.75 -16.37
CA SER A 55 5.14 -10.35 -15.78
C SER A 55 4.78 -11.67 -16.47
N ASP A 56 4.76 -11.69 -17.80
CA ASP A 56 4.37 -12.87 -18.59
C ASP A 56 5.33 -14.04 -18.41
N ARG A 57 6.64 -13.76 -18.29
CA ARG A 57 7.64 -14.80 -17.96
C ARG A 57 7.40 -15.40 -16.58
N LEU A 58 7.11 -14.57 -15.58
CA LEU A 58 6.80 -15.05 -14.24
C LEU A 58 5.51 -15.87 -14.18
N ILE A 59 4.51 -15.57 -15.01
CA ILE A 59 3.31 -16.40 -15.14
C ILE A 59 3.68 -17.81 -15.62
N VAL A 60 4.55 -17.92 -16.62
CA VAL A 60 5.06 -19.22 -17.11
C VAL A 60 5.80 -19.97 -16.01
N ASP A 61 6.51 -19.25 -15.14
CA ASP A 61 7.22 -19.80 -13.98
C ASP A 61 6.29 -20.16 -12.79
N GLY A 62 4.96 -20.05 -12.95
CA GLY A 62 3.98 -20.45 -11.91
C GLY A 62 3.65 -19.36 -10.88
N TYR A 63 3.91 -18.09 -11.19
CA TYR A 63 3.53 -16.97 -10.34
C TYR A 63 2.20 -16.35 -10.78
N ASP A 64 1.39 -15.96 -9.80
CA ASP A 64 0.44 -14.88 -10.01
C ASP A 64 1.23 -13.58 -10.16
N THR A 65 0.79 -12.69 -11.05
CA THR A 65 1.43 -11.39 -11.24
C THR A 65 0.41 -10.27 -11.40
N VAL A 66 0.82 -9.05 -11.05
CA VAL A 66 0.09 -7.82 -11.39
C VAL A 66 1.09 -6.74 -11.76
N VAL A 67 0.76 -5.98 -12.81
CA VAL A 67 1.52 -4.81 -13.25
C VAL A 67 0.69 -3.57 -12.96
N GLY A 68 1.26 -2.61 -12.24
CA GLY A 68 0.61 -1.36 -11.88
C GLY A 68 1.49 -0.16 -12.21
N GLY A 69 0.90 0.85 -12.86
CA GLY A 69 1.53 2.14 -13.02
C GLY A 69 1.58 2.87 -11.68
N VAL A 70 2.73 3.48 -11.37
CA VAL A 70 2.92 4.33 -10.19
C VAL A 70 3.12 5.75 -10.68
N SER A 71 2.39 6.69 -10.10
CA SER A 71 2.37 8.09 -10.53
C SER A 71 3.27 9.01 -9.69
N ALA A 72 3.82 8.53 -8.57
CA ALA A 72 4.85 9.21 -7.78
C ALA A 72 5.89 8.20 -7.24
N TYR A 73 7.06 8.69 -6.85
CA TYR A 73 8.05 7.92 -6.09
C TYR A 73 8.91 8.89 -5.29
N SER A 74 9.43 8.45 -4.14
CA SER A 74 10.45 9.17 -3.37
C SER A 74 11.84 8.63 -3.64
N THR A 75 12.82 9.52 -3.73
CA THR A 75 14.24 9.14 -3.69
C THR A 75 14.77 8.98 -2.26
N LEU A 76 13.86 8.89 -1.27
CA LEU A 76 14.15 8.80 0.16
C LEU A 76 15.00 9.99 0.64
N GLY A 77 14.80 11.17 0.03
CA GLY A 77 15.49 12.40 0.38
C GLY A 77 16.92 12.52 -0.17
N ARG A 78 17.35 11.60 -1.03
CA ARG A 78 18.66 11.69 -1.72
C ARG A 78 18.69 12.80 -2.77
N PHE A 79 17.56 13.05 -3.41
CA PHE A 79 17.38 14.14 -4.36
C PHE A 79 16.23 15.04 -3.94
N SER A 80 16.17 16.23 -4.55
CA SER A 80 15.01 17.11 -4.42
C SER A 80 13.96 16.63 -5.40
N ASP A 81 13.12 15.68 -4.98
CA ASP A 81 12.08 15.09 -5.83
C ASP A 81 11.12 16.19 -6.36
N PRO A 82 10.93 16.35 -7.68
CA PRO A 82 10.03 17.35 -8.23
C PRO A 82 8.56 16.90 -8.16
N ILE A 83 7.64 17.83 -8.35
CA ILE A 83 6.27 17.50 -8.78
C ILE A 83 6.36 17.00 -10.23
N LEU A 84 5.72 15.87 -10.52
CA LEU A 84 5.73 15.24 -11.84
C LEU A 84 4.41 15.46 -12.58
N ASN A 85 4.45 15.52 -13.92
CA ASN A 85 3.25 15.54 -14.76
C ASN A 85 2.29 14.36 -14.44
N THR A 86 2.83 13.21 -14.06
CA THR A 86 2.08 11.99 -13.67
C THR A 86 1.22 12.18 -12.43
N MET A 87 1.57 13.15 -11.57
CA MET A 87 0.81 13.51 -10.37
C MET A 87 -0.32 14.50 -10.66
N MET A 88 -0.28 15.20 -11.80
CA MET A 88 -1.25 16.25 -12.15
C MET A 88 -2.60 15.71 -12.65
N ARG A 89 -2.73 14.38 -12.74
CA ARG A 89 -4.01 13.70 -13.05
C ARG A 89 -4.88 13.47 -11.82
N TRP A 90 -4.32 13.71 -10.64
CA TRP A 90 -4.96 13.48 -9.36
C TRP A 90 -5.79 14.66 -8.90
N SER A 91 -6.70 14.39 -7.97
CA SER A 91 -7.29 15.45 -7.16
C SER A 91 -6.23 16.13 -6.28
N ASP A 92 -6.48 17.36 -5.85
CA ASP A 92 -5.61 18.06 -4.89
C ASP A 92 -5.39 17.23 -3.61
N LEU A 93 -6.43 16.51 -3.15
CA LEU A 93 -6.34 15.68 -1.95
C LEU A 93 -5.37 14.51 -2.13
N GLU A 94 -5.44 13.81 -3.26
CA GLU A 94 -4.53 12.72 -3.61
C GLU A 94 -3.09 13.23 -3.78
N LEU A 95 -2.92 14.39 -4.42
CA LEU A 95 -1.61 15.03 -4.57
C LEU A 95 -0.98 15.37 -3.22
N VAL A 96 -1.70 16.10 -2.36
CA VAL A 96 -1.20 16.52 -1.04
C VAL A 96 -0.96 15.31 -0.13
N SER A 97 -1.87 14.33 -0.12
CA SER A 97 -1.70 13.09 0.65
C SER A 97 -0.44 12.33 0.21
N THR A 98 -0.20 12.22 -1.10
CA THR A 98 1.02 11.59 -1.63
C THR A 98 2.26 12.37 -1.25
N MET A 99 2.23 13.70 -1.29
CA MET A 99 3.36 14.50 -0.85
C MET A 99 3.69 14.23 0.62
N PHE A 100 2.70 14.14 1.51
CA PHE A 100 2.95 13.77 2.91
C PHE A 100 3.56 12.36 3.04
N HIS A 101 3.05 11.38 2.29
CA HIS A 101 3.58 10.01 2.27
C HIS A 101 5.06 9.97 1.90
N GLU A 102 5.40 10.57 0.77
CA GLU A 102 6.76 10.53 0.23
C GLU A 102 7.74 11.35 1.08
N LEU A 103 7.27 12.44 1.70
CA LEU A 103 8.04 13.21 2.69
C LEU A 103 8.26 12.45 3.99
N ALA A 104 7.30 11.60 4.40
CA ALA A 104 7.44 10.76 5.59
C ALA A 104 8.58 9.75 5.42
N HIS A 105 8.72 9.14 4.23
CA HIS A 105 9.85 8.27 3.92
C HIS A 105 11.21 8.97 4.04
N GLN A 106 11.29 10.29 3.83
CA GLN A 106 12.53 11.04 4.06
C GLN A 106 12.85 11.25 5.54
N LYS A 107 11.85 11.13 6.41
CA LYS A 107 11.99 11.29 7.86
C LYS A 107 12.34 9.98 8.55
N LEU A 108 11.71 8.88 8.13
CA LEU A 108 11.95 7.57 8.71
C LEU A 108 11.78 6.49 7.63
N TYR A 109 12.84 5.69 7.46
CA TYR A 109 12.87 4.59 6.52
C TYR A 109 13.81 3.51 7.03
N ILE A 110 13.34 2.27 7.01
CA ILE A 110 14.09 1.09 7.44
C ILE A 110 14.40 0.22 6.22
N LYS A 111 15.69 0.03 5.95
CA LYS A 111 16.14 -0.80 4.83
C LYS A 111 15.57 -2.22 4.92
N GLY A 112 14.87 -2.65 3.87
CA GLY A 112 14.31 -4.00 3.76
C GLY A 112 13.02 -4.28 4.52
N ASP A 113 12.40 -3.28 5.17
CA ASP A 113 11.10 -3.45 5.85
C ASP A 113 9.98 -2.64 5.15
N SER A 114 9.57 -3.10 3.97
CA SER A 114 8.50 -2.45 3.20
C SER A 114 7.20 -2.31 3.99
N ALA A 115 6.83 -3.33 4.76
CA ALA A 115 5.59 -3.29 5.55
C ALA A 115 5.61 -2.17 6.59
N PHE A 116 6.72 -1.98 7.30
CA PHE A 116 6.90 -0.83 8.20
C PHE A 116 6.84 0.49 7.42
N ASN A 117 7.67 0.62 6.39
CA ASN A 117 7.88 1.89 5.69
C ASN A 117 6.59 2.43 5.08
N GLU A 118 5.87 1.58 4.35
CA GLU A 118 4.64 2.00 3.67
C GLU A 118 3.53 2.28 4.70
N SER A 119 3.35 1.43 5.71
CA SER A 119 2.33 1.67 6.74
C SER A 119 2.59 2.95 7.55
N PHE A 120 3.86 3.24 7.85
CA PHE A 120 4.27 4.48 8.51
C PHE A 120 3.97 5.71 7.66
N ALA A 121 4.36 5.69 6.38
CA ALA A 121 4.15 6.80 5.47
C ALA A 121 2.66 7.06 5.19
N THR A 122 1.86 6.00 5.03
CA THR A 122 0.40 6.08 4.90
C THR A 122 -0.22 6.76 6.12
N ALA A 123 0.19 6.37 7.34
CA ALA A 123 -0.32 6.97 8.57
C ALA A 123 0.05 8.45 8.70
N VAL A 124 1.30 8.82 8.38
CA VAL A 124 1.72 10.23 8.36
C VAL A 124 0.92 11.04 7.34
N ALA A 125 0.66 10.48 6.16
CA ALA A 125 -0.19 11.12 5.15
C ALA A 125 -1.61 11.34 5.67
N GLU A 126 -2.17 10.37 6.39
CA GLU A 126 -3.49 10.48 7.02
C GLU A 126 -3.55 11.63 8.03
N PHE A 127 -2.64 11.66 9.00
CA PHE A 127 -2.61 12.70 10.01
C PHE A 127 -2.28 14.08 9.41
N GLY A 128 -1.39 14.11 8.41
CA GLY A 128 -1.03 15.32 7.68
C GLY A 128 -2.23 15.93 6.96
N MET A 129 -3.03 15.09 6.28
CA MET A 129 -4.25 15.50 5.60
C MET A 129 -5.29 16.03 6.58
N GLN A 130 -5.49 15.36 7.72
CA GLN A 130 -6.39 15.83 8.77
C GLN A 130 -6.00 17.25 9.22
N ARG A 131 -4.73 17.44 9.60
CA ARG A 131 -4.21 18.74 10.05
C ARG A 131 -4.31 19.82 8.97
N TRP A 132 -4.03 19.47 7.71
CA TRP A 132 -4.07 20.40 6.59
C TRP A 132 -5.49 20.86 6.27
N LEU A 133 -6.46 19.94 6.18
CA LEU A 133 -7.87 20.27 5.94
C LEU A 133 -8.48 21.07 7.09
N SER A 134 -8.17 20.72 8.35
CA SER A 134 -8.61 21.50 9.52
C SER A 134 -8.04 22.92 9.48
N HIS A 135 -6.76 23.09 9.13
CA HIS A 135 -6.17 24.42 8.99
C HIS A 135 -6.81 25.25 7.87
N LYS A 136 -7.26 24.60 6.81
CA LYS A 136 -7.97 25.21 5.69
C LYS A 136 -9.45 25.53 5.98
N GLY A 137 -10.01 25.02 7.08
CA GLY A 137 -11.42 25.13 7.39
C GLY A 137 -12.32 24.28 6.49
N GLU A 138 -11.78 23.22 5.86
CA GLU A 138 -12.49 22.38 4.89
C GLU A 138 -13.15 21.17 5.55
N SER A 139 -14.01 21.41 6.56
CA SER A 139 -14.62 20.35 7.39
C SER A 139 -15.45 19.34 6.60
N GLU A 140 -16.15 19.75 5.53
CA GLU A 140 -16.93 18.84 4.69
C GLU A 140 -16.03 17.81 3.98
N ARG A 141 -14.86 18.24 3.50
CA ARG A 141 -13.88 17.35 2.86
C ARG A 141 -13.22 16.42 3.88
N LEU A 142 -13.08 16.87 5.13
CA LEU A 142 -12.63 16.03 6.23
C LEU A 142 -13.63 14.89 6.49
N ILE A 143 -14.92 15.22 6.61
CA ILE A 143 -15.99 14.23 6.84
C ILE A 143 -16.03 13.21 5.69
N ALA A 144 -16.05 13.67 4.45
CA ALA A 144 -16.06 12.78 3.28
C ALA A 144 -14.84 11.83 3.24
N ARG A 145 -13.68 12.30 3.69
CA ARG A 145 -12.47 11.48 3.83
C ARG A 145 -12.61 10.45 4.95
N ASP A 146 -13.16 10.84 6.09
CA ASP A 146 -13.37 9.93 7.23
C ASP A 146 -14.35 8.81 6.85
N ASP A 147 -15.41 9.14 6.10
CA ASP A 147 -16.35 8.16 5.55
C ASP A 147 -15.65 7.19 4.57
N GLN A 148 -14.81 7.71 3.65
CA GLN A 148 -14.00 6.88 2.76
C GLN A 148 -13.04 5.96 3.55
N SER A 149 -12.41 6.48 4.59
CA SER A 149 -11.50 5.72 5.47
C SER A 149 -12.24 4.57 6.16
N ALA A 150 -13.46 4.81 6.64
CA ALA A 150 -14.30 3.77 7.24
C ALA A 150 -14.64 2.65 6.24
N VAL A 151 -14.95 2.99 4.98
CA VAL A 151 -15.19 1.98 3.93
C VAL A 151 -13.91 1.20 3.60
N GLN A 152 -12.77 1.88 3.49
CA GLN A 152 -11.47 1.26 3.26
C GLN A 152 -11.12 0.25 4.38
N GLN A 153 -11.37 0.59 5.64
CA GLN A 153 -11.19 -0.33 6.77
C GLN A 153 -12.06 -1.58 6.65
N LYS A 154 -13.35 -1.43 6.26
CA LYS A 154 -14.25 -2.56 6.01
C LYS A 154 -13.75 -3.43 4.84
N MET A 155 -13.26 -2.83 3.76
CA MET A 155 -12.64 -3.58 2.65
C MET A 155 -11.42 -4.39 3.12
N MET A 156 -10.61 -3.83 4.02
CA MET A 156 -9.45 -4.53 4.56
C MET A 156 -9.83 -5.71 5.45
N VAL A 157 -10.96 -5.67 6.14
CA VAL A 157 -11.52 -6.84 6.85
C VAL A 157 -11.84 -7.96 5.86
N LEU A 158 -12.45 -7.65 4.70
CA LEU A 158 -12.73 -8.64 3.65
C LEU A 158 -11.42 -9.26 3.13
N VAL A 159 -10.41 -8.44 2.84
CA VAL A 159 -9.09 -8.93 2.40
C VAL A 159 -8.45 -9.83 3.45
N LYS A 160 -8.50 -9.46 4.74
CA LYS A 160 -7.96 -10.28 5.84
C LYS A 160 -8.66 -11.63 5.93
N SER A 161 -9.99 -11.66 5.77
CA SER A 161 -10.76 -12.91 5.75
C SER A 161 -10.36 -13.81 4.57
N ALA A 162 -10.37 -13.27 3.36
CA ALA A 162 -10.00 -14.02 2.15
C ALA A 162 -8.56 -14.56 2.23
N ARG A 163 -7.61 -13.78 2.75
CA ARG A 163 -6.24 -14.24 2.97
C ARG A 163 -6.19 -15.43 3.94
N LYS A 164 -6.95 -15.39 5.03
CA LYS A 164 -7.02 -16.50 6.01
C LYS A 164 -7.56 -17.77 5.36
N GLU A 165 -8.61 -17.65 4.55
CA GLU A 165 -9.17 -18.78 3.80
C GLU A 165 -8.19 -19.35 2.78
N LEU A 166 -7.51 -18.48 2.01
CA LEU A 166 -6.49 -18.88 1.04
C LEU A 166 -5.31 -19.57 1.72
N THR A 167 -4.78 -19.03 2.83
CA THR A 167 -3.70 -19.68 3.60
C THR A 167 -4.12 -21.08 4.06
N THR A 168 -5.35 -21.23 4.54
CA THR A 168 -5.88 -22.53 4.96
C THR A 168 -5.98 -23.49 3.78
N LEU A 169 -6.51 -23.03 2.64
CA LEU A 169 -6.62 -23.81 1.41
C LEU A 169 -5.24 -24.25 0.89
N TYR A 170 -4.26 -23.36 0.92
CA TYR A 170 -2.93 -23.60 0.36
C TYR A 170 -2.16 -24.66 1.17
N ALA A 171 -2.38 -24.72 2.49
CA ALA A 171 -1.80 -25.73 3.37
C ALA A 171 -2.42 -27.14 3.21
N GLN A 172 -3.56 -27.27 2.52
CA GLN A 172 -4.20 -28.58 2.32
C GLN A 172 -3.47 -29.42 1.26
N ASP A 173 -3.33 -30.71 1.54
CA ASP A 173 -2.91 -31.72 0.55
C ASP A 173 -4.11 -32.16 -0.28
N THR A 174 -4.40 -31.38 -1.33
CA THR A 174 -5.49 -31.64 -2.28
C THR A 174 -4.99 -31.50 -3.72
N LYS A 175 -5.72 -32.06 -4.67
CA LYS A 175 -5.39 -31.95 -6.09
C LYS A 175 -5.29 -30.48 -6.50
N ILE A 176 -4.25 -30.16 -7.28
CA ILE A 176 -3.98 -28.79 -7.73
C ILE A 176 -5.21 -28.16 -8.41
N GLU A 177 -5.92 -28.90 -9.26
CA GLU A 177 -7.11 -28.37 -9.95
C GLU A 177 -8.26 -27.99 -8.99
N LEU A 178 -8.45 -28.75 -7.90
CA LEU A 178 -9.41 -28.40 -6.86
C LEU A 178 -8.94 -27.16 -6.08
N LYS A 179 -7.63 -27.07 -5.81
CA LYS A 179 -7.04 -25.90 -5.15
C LYS A 179 -7.22 -24.64 -6.01
N ARG A 180 -7.04 -24.72 -7.33
CA ARG A 180 -7.28 -23.63 -8.29
C ARG A 180 -8.75 -23.20 -8.32
N ALA A 181 -9.67 -24.16 -8.43
CA ALA A 181 -11.10 -23.89 -8.42
C ALA A 181 -11.51 -23.17 -7.14
N ARG A 182 -11.10 -23.69 -5.97
CA ARG A 182 -11.44 -23.09 -4.68
C ARG A 182 -10.78 -21.73 -4.46
N LYS A 183 -9.54 -21.54 -4.92
CA LYS A 183 -8.86 -20.23 -4.94
C LYS A 183 -9.67 -19.21 -5.75
N ALA A 184 -10.12 -19.58 -6.95
CA ALA A 184 -10.92 -18.71 -7.80
C ALA A 184 -12.26 -18.34 -7.14
N GLU A 185 -12.93 -19.29 -6.47
CA GLU A 185 -14.14 -19.02 -5.70
C GLU A 185 -13.93 -17.99 -4.58
N ILE A 186 -12.88 -18.16 -3.77
CA ILE A 186 -12.57 -17.24 -2.66
C ILE A 186 -12.27 -15.83 -3.20
N LEU A 187 -11.47 -15.72 -4.26
CA LEU A 187 -11.11 -14.45 -4.88
C LEU A 187 -12.31 -13.77 -5.55
N ASN A 188 -13.20 -14.54 -6.17
CA ASN A 188 -14.44 -14.01 -6.76
C ASN A 188 -15.40 -13.52 -5.67
N SER A 189 -15.56 -14.27 -4.57
CA SER A 189 -16.36 -13.84 -3.41
C SER A 189 -15.83 -12.51 -2.87
N LEU A 190 -14.52 -12.39 -2.66
CA LEU A 190 -13.90 -11.14 -2.23
C LEU A 190 -14.23 -9.96 -3.16
N SER A 191 -14.15 -10.17 -4.48
CA SER A 191 -14.49 -9.11 -5.45
C SER A 191 -15.97 -8.72 -5.39
N ILE A 192 -16.88 -9.67 -5.15
CA ILE A 192 -18.33 -9.44 -5.05
C ILE A 192 -18.63 -8.68 -3.75
N ASP A 193 -18.13 -9.17 -2.62
CA ASP A 193 -18.36 -8.57 -1.30
C ASP A 193 -17.82 -7.12 -1.26
N ALA A 194 -16.67 -6.88 -1.87
CA ALA A 194 -16.10 -5.54 -1.99
C ALA A 194 -16.94 -4.61 -2.89
N ALA A 195 -17.47 -5.12 -4.00
CA ALA A 195 -18.34 -4.35 -4.88
C ALA A 195 -19.66 -3.99 -4.19
N GLN A 196 -20.25 -4.93 -3.44
CA GLN A 196 -21.46 -4.71 -2.65
C GLN A 196 -21.21 -3.63 -1.58
N LEU A 197 -20.13 -3.76 -0.80
CA LEU A 197 -19.76 -2.78 0.22
C LEU A 197 -19.62 -1.37 -0.35
N ILE A 198 -18.96 -1.22 -1.51
CA ILE A 198 -18.82 0.08 -2.17
C ILE A 198 -20.19 0.63 -2.58
N SER A 199 -21.02 -0.21 -3.21
CA SER A 199 -22.35 0.21 -3.67
C SER A 199 -23.28 0.68 -2.54
N GLU A 200 -23.14 0.11 -1.34
CA GLU A 200 -23.93 0.44 -0.16
C GLU A 200 -23.40 1.67 0.60
N SER A 201 -22.18 2.12 0.32
CA SER A 201 -21.47 3.10 1.16
C SER A 201 -21.53 4.55 0.66
N GLU A 202 -22.26 4.84 -0.43
CA GLU A 202 -22.29 6.14 -1.12
C GLU A 202 -20.89 6.76 -1.40
N THR A 203 -19.84 5.94 -1.31
CA THR A 203 -18.45 6.39 -1.37
C THR A 203 -18.03 6.66 -2.81
N THR A 204 -17.11 7.59 -2.99
CA THR A 204 -16.41 7.80 -4.27
C THR A 204 -15.13 6.95 -4.39
N LEU A 205 -14.84 6.11 -3.39
CA LEU A 205 -13.69 5.22 -3.39
C LEU A 205 -13.73 4.27 -4.58
N ARG A 206 -12.64 4.23 -5.36
CA ARG A 206 -12.50 3.30 -6.47
C ARG A 206 -12.46 1.85 -5.96
N ASN A 207 -13.22 0.95 -6.59
CA ASN A 207 -13.12 -0.48 -6.31
C ASN A 207 -11.80 -1.07 -6.83
N TRP A 208 -10.77 -1.04 -5.99
CA TRP A 208 -9.46 -1.64 -6.28
C TRP A 208 -9.44 -3.17 -6.10
N LEU A 209 -10.52 -3.76 -5.58
CA LEU A 209 -10.75 -5.20 -5.49
C LEU A 209 -11.56 -5.76 -6.67
N ALA A 210 -11.82 -4.95 -7.71
CA ALA A 210 -12.49 -5.44 -8.91
C ALA A 210 -11.69 -6.58 -9.58
N ALA A 211 -12.40 -7.63 -9.99
CA ALA A 211 -11.84 -8.80 -10.65
C ALA A 211 -11.12 -8.47 -11.99
N PRO A 212 -10.16 -9.31 -12.42
CA PRO A 212 -9.70 -10.54 -11.76
C PRO A 212 -8.70 -10.28 -10.63
N LEU A 213 -8.97 -10.87 -9.46
CA LEU A 213 -8.04 -10.88 -8.32
C LEU A 213 -7.12 -12.10 -8.39
N ASN A 214 -5.93 -11.97 -7.80
CA ASN A 214 -4.94 -13.04 -7.67
C ASN A 214 -4.04 -12.78 -6.44
N ASN A 215 -3.13 -13.71 -6.11
CA ASN A 215 -2.24 -13.55 -4.95
C ASN A 215 -1.37 -12.30 -5.07
N ALA A 216 -0.84 -12.00 -6.26
CA ALA A 216 -0.02 -10.81 -6.51
C ALA A 216 -0.76 -9.51 -6.21
N ARG A 217 -2.05 -9.44 -6.54
CA ARG A 217 -2.91 -8.31 -6.17
C ARG A 217 -3.02 -8.21 -4.66
N LEU A 218 -3.37 -9.30 -3.96
CA LEU A 218 -3.52 -9.30 -2.49
C LEU A 218 -2.23 -8.93 -1.75
N VAL A 219 -1.06 -9.39 -2.21
CA VAL A 219 0.22 -9.00 -1.58
C VAL A 219 0.56 -7.53 -1.84
N SER A 220 0.22 -6.98 -3.01
CA SER A 220 0.45 -5.56 -3.32
C SER A 220 -0.32 -4.63 -2.38
N ILE A 221 -1.55 -5.01 -2.02
CA ILE A 221 -2.42 -4.26 -1.09
C ILE A 221 -1.86 -4.30 0.33
N ASN A 222 -1.45 -5.48 0.79
CA ASN A 222 -1.02 -5.68 2.17
C ASN A 222 0.25 -4.88 2.55
N LEU A 223 1.02 -4.43 1.56
CA LEU A 223 2.18 -3.56 1.81
C LEU A 223 1.77 -2.21 2.41
N TYR A 224 0.68 -1.62 1.93
CA TYR A 224 0.29 -0.25 2.28
C TYR A 224 -0.62 -0.14 3.51
N GLU A 225 -1.31 -1.23 3.87
CA GLU A 225 -2.35 -1.20 4.92
C GLU A 225 -2.07 -2.13 6.11
N GLY A 226 -1.01 -2.94 6.06
CA GLY A 226 -0.80 -4.03 7.01
C GLY A 226 -0.61 -3.61 8.47
N ARG A 227 -0.19 -2.36 8.74
CA ARG A 227 0.12 -1.86 10.10
C ARG A 227 -0.37 -0.43 10.37
N SER A 228 -1.23 0.14 9.52
CA SER A 228 -1.72 1.53 9.68
C SER A 228 -2.43 1.75 11.03
N ASN A 229 -3.15 0.73 11.53
CA ASN A 229 -3.83 0.79 12.84
C ASN A 229 -2.85 0.98 14.01
N ALA A 230 -1.70 0.32 14.00
CA ALA A 230 -0.67 0.52 15.02
C ALA A 230 -0.23 1.99 15.09
N PHE A 231 0.01 2.61 13.94
CA PHE A 231 0.42 4.01 13.89
C PHE A 231 -0.69 4.98 14.29
N ARG A 232 -1.96 4.66 13.99
CA ARG A 232 -3.12 5.38 14.55
C ARG A 232 -3.15 5.28 16.07
N ALA A 233 -2.96 4.09 16.64
CA ALA A 233 -2.93 3.90 18.09
C ALA A 233 -1.80 4.70 18.74
N ILE A 234 -0.61 4.74 18.13
CA ILE A 234 0.51 5.58 18.60
C ILE A 234 0.10 7.07 18.57
N MET A 235 -0.46 7.54 17.46
CA MET A 235 -0.85 8.95 17.31
C MET A 235 -1.90 9.36 18.34
N THR A 236 -2.90 8.51 18.58
CA THR A 236 -3.91 8.71 19.62
C THR A 236 -3.28 8.73 21.02
N SER A 237 -2.36 7.81 21.33
CA SER A 237 -1.63 7.79 22.62
C SER A 237 -0.75 9.01 22.87
N CYS A 238 -0.44 9.75 21.79
CA CYS A 238 0.33 10.97 21.78
C CYS A 238 -0.54 12.24 21.74
N ASP A 239 -1.85 12.14 21.99
CA ASP A 239 -2.79 13.26 21.94
C ASP A 239 -2.71 14.05 20.61
N MET A 240 -2.51 13.32 19.49
CA MET A 240 -2.34 13.88 18.15
C MET A 240 -1.08 14.77 17.97
N ASP A 241 -0.12 14.71 18.88
CA ASP A 241 1.15 15.42 18.76
C ASP A 241 2.15 14.68 17.86
N PHE A 242 2.55 15.34 16.77
CA PHE A 242 3.51 14.77 15.82
C PHE A 242 4.89 14.54 16.44
N SER A 243 5.35 15.38 17.38
CA SER A 243 6.68 15.22 17.96
C SER A 243 6.76 13.93 18.79
N CYS A 244 5.75 13.69 19.62
CA CYS A 244 5.56 12.44 20.34
C CYS A 244 5.43 11.25 19.38
N PHE A 245 4.58 11.35 18.34
CA PHE A 245 4.38 10.27 17.37
C PHE A 245 5.69 9.87 16.68
N TYR A 246 6.47 10.84 16.17
CA TYR A 246 7.74 10.55 15.53
C TYR A 246 8.76 9.96 16.52
N ALA A 247 8.79 10.40 17.77
CA ALA A 247 9.66 9.80 18.79
C ALA A 247 9.33 8.31 19.00
N ARG A 248 8.04 7.97 19.19
CA ARG A 248 7.58 6.58 19.35
C ARG A 248 7.82 5.72 18.10
N ALA A 249 7.59 6.27 16.91
CA ALA A 249 7.85 5.56 15.67
C ALA A 249 9.35 5.24 15.49
N ASN A 250 10.25 6.14 15.93
CA ASN A 250 11.69 5.89 15.94
C ASN A 250 12.08 4.80 16.95
N GLU A 251 11.51 4.81 18.17
CA GLU A 251 11.73 3.73 19.15
C GLU A 251 11.38 2.35 18.57
N ILE A 252 10.24 2.24 17.88
CA ILE A 252 9.83 0.99 17.21
C ILE A 252 10.77 0.66 16.04
N ALA A 253 11.26 1.66 15.30
CA ALA A 253 12.16 1.45 14.19
C ALA A 253 13.50 0.82 14.61
N GLU A 254 13.97 1.09 15.83
CA GLU A 254 15.20 0.52 16.39
C GLU A 254 15.08 -0.98 16.70
N LEU A 255 13.84 -1.49 16.92
CA LEU A 255 13.58 -2.91 17.13
C LEU A 255 13.94 -3.71 15.88
N ARG A 256 14.45 -4.93 16.04
CA ARG A 256 14.82 -5.80 14.90
C ARG A 256 13.68 -6.69 14.47
N GLY A 257 13.41 -6.75 13.16
CA GLY A 257 12.62 -7.80 12.49
C GLY A 257 11.35 -8.19 13.24
N GLU A 258 11.33 -9.41 13.80
CA GLU A 258 10.20 -9.97 14.54
C GLU A 258 9.78 -9.15 15.75
N ALA A 259 10.72 -8.60 16.52
CA ALA A 259 10.38 -7.77 17.68
C ALA A 259 9.64 -6.48 17.26
N ARG A 260 10.02 -5.91 16.13
CA ARG A 260 9.32 -4.75 15.55
C ARG A 260 7.92 -5.14 15.08
N ALA A 261 7.80 -6.27 14.37
CA ALA A 261 6.52 -6.76 13.90
C ALA A 261 5.56 -7.05 15.07
N ALA A 262 6.05 -7.71 16.13
CA ALA A 262 5.28 -8.00 17.33
C ALA A 262 4.83 -6.74 18.06
N ALA A 263 5.72 -5.74 18.21
CA ALA A 263 5.38 -4.47 18.83
C ALA A 263 4.25 -3.73 18.07
N LEU A 264 4.29 -3.72 16.74
CA LEU A 264 3.24 -3.11 15.92
C LEU A 264 1.94 -3.92 15.95
N SER A 265 2.03 -5.26 15.98
CA SER A 265 0.85 -6.11 16.13
C SER A 265 0.14 -5.86 17.46
N ALA A 266 0.87 -5.74 18.57
CA ALA A 266 0.28 -5.48 19.88
C ALA A 266 -0.42 -4.10 20.01
N LEU A 267 -0.09 -3.16 19.12
CA LEU A 267 -0.73 -1.83 19.04
C LEU A 267 -1.93 -1.81 18.08
N SER A 268 -2.16 -2.89 17.34
CA SER A 268 -3.23 -2.98 16.33
C SER A 268 -4.48 -3.71 16.84
N ASP A 269 -4.43 -4.24 18.05
CA ASP A 269 -5.52 -4.91 18.78
C ASP A 269 -6.32 -3.90 19.63
#